data_AF-A0A4U7E2P7-F1
#
_entry.id   AF-A0A4U7E2P7-F1
#
_cell.length_a   1.000
_cell.length_b   1.000
_cell.length_c   1.000
_cell.angle_alpha   90.00
_cell.angle_beta   90.00
_cell.angle_gamma   90.00
#
_symmetry.space_group_name_H-M   'P 1'
#
loop_
_entity.id
_entity.type
_entity.pdbx_description
1 polymer ?
#
loop_
_entity_poly.entity_id
_entity_poly.type
_entity_poly.pdbx_seq_one_letter_code
_entity_poly.pdbx_strand_id
1 'polypeptide(L)'
;MRFFAAPPFIYSKRDSDTPETASKGKDSHPEPPVDEITDSLTDEGFDIFHGREYISFRTDSHLAPNSTVVEQHLEGKEAVILAYNEDSNEVALIPLSADYDRGDVYSLKRSDGSTVIAATGFFKEHDLSVDQTVRYSPEWNGDIGGSNVPGGLVIDLDEDGEVYAAASPSGSTDES
;
A
#
# COMPACT_ATOMS: atom_id res chain seq x y z
N MET A 1 51.98 -59.29 22.79
CA MET A 1 52.84 -58.40 23.62
C MET A 1 52.11 -58.08 24.91
N ARG A 2 52.82 -57.71 25.98
CA ARG A 2 52.27 -57.05 27.19
C ARG A 2 52.93 -55.68 27.31
N PHE A 3 52.20 -54.68 27.81
CA PHE A 3 52.79 -53.47 28.37
C PHE A 3 52.13 -53.11 29.71
N PHE A 4 52.97 -52.66 30.64
CA PHE A 4 52.71 -52.13 31.99
C PHE A 4 52.58 -50.58 31.89
N ALA A 5 52.13 -49.77 32.86
CA ALA A 5 51.52 -49.93 34.20
C ALA A 5 50.84 -48.59 34.65
N ALA A 6 50.26 -48.55 35.86
CA ALA A 6 49.70 -47.37 36.58
C ALA A 6 50.50 -47.13 37.91
N PRO A 7 50.04 -46.42 38.99
CA PRO A 7 48.88 -45.53 39.26
C PRO A 7 49.32 -44.03 39.11
N PRO A 8 49.12 -43.01 40.00
CA PRO A 8 48.37 -42.82 41.30
C PRO A 8 46.82 -42.69 41.18
N PHE A 9 45.94 -42.44 42.19
CA PHE A 9 45.96 -42.14 43.66
C PHE A 9 46.21 -40.67 44.12
N ILE A 10 45.46 -39.99 45.02
CA ILE A 10 44.13 -40.15 45.70
C ILE A 10 43.62 -38.75 46.14
N TYR A 11 42.29 -38.49 46.20
CA TYR A 11 41.63 -37.82 47.35
C TYR A 11 40.10 -38.05 47.39
N SER A 12 39.43 -37.69 48.49
CA SER A 12 38.08 -38.16 48.89
C SER A 12 37.09 -37.05 49.29
N LYS A 13 35.77 -37.29 49.09
CA LYS A 13 34.60 -36.55 49.64
C LYS A 13 34.52 -35.05 49.26
N ARG A 14 33.34 -34.45 49.00
CA ARG A 14 32.06 -34.60 49.74
C ARG A 14 30.87 -34.06 48.92
N ASP A 15 29.68 -34.23 49.47
CA ASP A 15 28.36 -33.81 49.02
C ASP A 15 28.20 -32.27 48.88
N SER A 16 27.32 -31.83 47.97
CA SER A 16 26.51 -30.60 48.04
C SER A 16 25.48 -30.56 46.90
N ASP A 17 24.22 -30.26 47.22
CA ASP A 17 23.14 -30.03 46.26
C ASP A 17 23.40 -28.84 45.31
N THR A 18 22.75 -28.86 44.15
CA THR A 18 22.43 -27.65 43.38
C THR A 18 21.04 -27.87 42.77
N PRO A 19 20.04 -27.01 43.07
CA PRO A 19 18.66 -27.26 42.67
C PRO A 19 18.48 -27.09 41.16
N GLU A 20 17.62 -27.93 40.61
CA GLU A 20 16.96 -27.67 39.33
C GLU A 20 16.15 -26.37 39.42
N THR A 21 16.35 -25.43 38.49
CA THR A 21 15.34 -24.40 38.18
C THR A 21 15.61 -23.69 36.86
N ALA A 22 14.53 -23.42 36.12
CA ALA A 22 14.43 -22.38 35.10
C ALA A 22 15.50 -22.37 33.98
N SER A 23 15.40 -23.33 33.05
CA SER A 23 15.65 -23.00 31.64
C SER A 23 14.73 -21.82 31.25
N LYS A 24 15.28 -20.60 31.21
CA LYS A 24 14.51 -19.43 30.78
C LYS A 24 14.21 -19.55 29.28
N GLY A 25 13.04 -20.10 28.97
CA GLY A 25 12.48 -20.06 27.62
C GLY A 25 12.50 -18.63 27.12
N LYS A 26 13.07 -18.42 25.93
CA LYS A 26 12.68 -17.28 25.13
C LYS A 26 11.33 -17.65 24.54
N ASP A 27 10.26 -17.09 25.08
CA ASP A 27 9.02 -16.92 24.34
C ASP A 27 9.30 -15.96 23.18
N SER A 28 9.89 -16.52 22.11
CA SER A 28 9.98 -15.89 20.81
C SER A 28 8.61 -15.95 20.15
N HIS A 29 7.62 -15.32 20.77
CA HIS A 29 6.43 -14.90 20.04
C HIS A 29 6.92 -13.97 18.94
N PRO A 30 6.64 -14.24 17.65
CA PRO A 30 6.86 -13.23 16.63
C PRO A 30 6.00 -12.02 16.98
N GLU A 31 6.52 -10.81 16.77
CA GLU A 31 5.65 -9.64 16.74
C GLU A 31 4.68 -9.85 15.57
N PRO A 32 3.36 -9.66 15.77
CA PRO A 32 2.39 -9.84 14.69
C PRO A 32 2.71 -8.87 13.54
N PRO A 33 2.46 -9.26 12.28
CA PRO A 33 2.61 -8.35 11.16
C PRO A 33 1.73 -7.12 11.36
N VAL A 34 2.18 -5.97 10.88
CA VAL A 34 1.46 -4.70 11.05
C VAL A 34 0.02 -4.79 10.55
N ASP A 35 -0.19 -5.57 9.49
CA ASP A 35 -1.49 -5.82 8.86
C ASP A 35 -2.48 -6.51 9.83
N GLU A 36 -2.02 -7.46 10.66
CA GLU A 36 -2.82 -8.15 11.68
C GLU A 36 -3.13 -7.22 12.88
N ILE A 37 -2.23 -6.28 13.18
CA ILE A 37 -2.46 -5.23 14.19
C ILE A 37 -3.53 -4.24 13.68
N THR A 38 -3.47 -3.84 12.40
CA THR A 38 -4.47 -2.94 11.80
C THR A 38 -5.83 -3.60 11.64
N ASP A 39 -5.88 -4.89 11.28
CA ASP A 39 -7.13 -5.66 11.20
C ASP A 39 -7.79 -5.74 12.59
N SER A 40 -7.04 -6.15 13.62
CA SER A 40 -7.52 -6.18 15.01
C SER A 40 -8.01 -4.82 15.52
N LEU A 41 -7.27 -3.73 15.26
CA LEU A 41 -7.68 -2.39 15.67
C LEU A 41 -8.98 -1.95 14.99
N THR A 42 -9.16 -2.29 13.71
CA THR A 42 -10.38 -1.98 12.95
C THR A 42 -11.58 -2.79 13.47
N ASP A 43 -11.38 -4.08 13.76
CA ASP A 43 -12.40 -4.98 14.35
C ASP A 43 -12.77 -4.59 15.80
N GLU A 44 -11.81 -4.01 16.55
CA GLU A 44 -12.04 -3.37 17.86
C GLU A 44 -12.71 -1.98 17.76
N GLY A 45 -12.92 -1.46 16.54
CA GLY A 45 -13.61 -0.20 16.28
C GLY A 45 -12.75 1.06 16.41
N PHE A 46 -11.42 0.93 16.33
CA PHE A 46 -10.51 2.06 16.21
C PHE A 46 -10.35 2.48 14.74
N ASP A 47 -10.64 3.75 14.46
CA ASP A 47 -10.35 4.38 13.18
C ASP A 47 -8.83 4.57 13.02
N ILE A 48 -8.27 4.07 11.91
CA ILE A 48 -6.84 4.05 11.65
C ILE A 48 -6.49 5.21 10.70
N PHE A 49 -5.44 5.96 11.04
CA PHE A 49 -5.00 7.05 10.17
C PHE A 49 -4.26 6.51 8.94
N HIS A 50 -5.02 6.14 7.91
CA HIS A 50 -4.52 5.64 6.61
C HIS A 50 -3.75 6.72 5.79
N GLY A 51 -3.66 7.96 6.27
CA GLY A 51 -3.08 9.10 5.55
C GLY A 51 -4.11 9.92 4.78
N ARG A 52 -3.64 10.92 4.02
CA ARG A 52 -4.51 11.68 3.10
C ARG A 52 -4.73 10.87 1.82
N GLU A 53 -5.96 10.82 1.35
CA GLU A 53 -6.29 10.27 0.03
C GLU A 53 -5.76 11.17 -1.08
N TYR A 54 -5.25 10.58 -2.16
CA TYR A 54 -5.03 11.29 -3.43
C TYR A 54 -4.94 10.34 -4.62
N ILE A 55 -5.38 10.83 -5.78
CA ILE A 55 -5.12 10.19 -7.08
C ILE A 55 -4.19 11.09 -7.88
N SER A 56 -3.06 10.53 -8.33
CA SER A 56 -2.08 11.25 -9.14
C SER A 56 -2.39 11.09 -10.62
N PHE A 57 -2.72 12.18 -11.31
CA PHE A 57 -2.70 12.27 -12.77
C PHE A 57 -1.25 12.47 -13.19
N ARG A 58 -0.71 11.55 -13.98
CA ARG A 58 0.70 11.53 -14.38
C ARG A 58 0.89 11.89 -15.85
N THR A 59 2.09 12.39 -16.16
CA THR A 59 2.50 12.81 -17.51
C THR A 59 2.57 11.67 -18.54
N ASP A 60 2.56 10.41 -18.08
CA ASP A 60 2.42 9.21 -18.91
C ASP A 60 0.95 8.80 -19.17
N SER A 61 -0.02 9.70 -18.89
CA SER A 61 -1.46 9.45 -18.98
C SER A 61 -1.92 8.27 -18.12
N HIS A 62 -1.33 8.15 -16.94
CA HIS A 62 -1.64 7.12 -15.95
C HIS A 62 -2.28 7.76 -14.72
N LEU A 63 -3.28 7.09 -14.14
CA LEU A 63 -3.79 7.41 -12.81
C LEU A 63 -3.07 6.51 -11.79
N ALA A 64 -2.55 7.11 -10.72
CA ALA A 64 -1.91 6.41 -9.62
C ALA A 64 -2.58 6.81 -8.29
N PRO A 65 -3.60 6.07 -7.83
CA PRO A 65 -4.12 6.21 -6.47
C PRO A 65 -3.04 5.85 -5.44
N ASN A 66 -3.03 6.55 -4.31
CA ASN A 66 -2.16 6.22 -3.19
C ASN A 66 -2.71 5.03 -2.37
N SER A 67 -1.92 4.52 -1.42
CA SER A 67 -2.30 3.31 -0.67
C SER A 67 -3.62 3.49 0.10
N THR A 68 -3.85 4.65 0.73
CA THR A 68 -5.12 5.05 1.38
C THR A 68 -6.34 4.78 0.49
N VAL A 69 -6.32 5.29 -0.75
CA VAL A 69 -7.42 5.11 -1.71
C VAL A 69 -7.53 3.64 -2.18
N VAL A 70 -6.40 2.95 -2.29
CA VAL A 70 -6.37 1.53 -2.70
C VAL A 70 -6.96 0.62 -1.62
N GLU A 71 -6.58 0.84 -0.36
CA GLU A 71 -7.05 0.12 0.83
C GLU A 71 -8.57 0.32 1.00
N GLN A 72 -9.04 1.57 1.04
CA GLN A 72 -10.44 1.87 1.39
C GLN A 72 -11.44 1.54 0.27
N HIS A 73 -11.10 1.78 -1.01
CA HIS A 73 -12.08 1.74 -2.11
C HIS A 73 -11.78 0.70 -3.19
N LEU A 74 -10.51 0.30 -3.33
CA LEU A 74 -10.04 -0.55 -4.44
C LEU A 74 -9.58 -1.95 -3.97
N GLU A 75 -9.71 -2.30 -2.69
CA GLU A 75 -9.40 -3.65 -2.23
C GLU A 75 -10.39 -4.68 -2.81
N GLY A 76 -9.85 -5.86 -3.19
CA GLY A 76 -10.61 -6.89 -3.89
C GLY A 76 -11.11 -6.50 -5.29
N LYS A 77 -10.71 -5.33 -5.82
CA LYS A 77 -11.11 -4.86 -7.18
C LYS A 77 -10.03 -5.20 -8.20
N GLU A 78 -10.44 -5.62 -9.39
CA GLU A 78 -9.52 -5.94 -10.50
C GLU A 78 -9.43 -4.82 -11.53
N ALA A 79 -10.48 -3.99 -11.66
CA ALA A 79 -10.55 -2.90 -12.61
C ALA A 79 -11.37 -1.71 -12.10
N VAL A 80 -11.39 -0.62 -12.87
CA VAL A 80 -12.33 0.51 -12.73
C VAL A 80 -13.00 0.79 -14.07
N ILE A 81 -14.19 1.38 -14.05
CA ILE A 81 -14.67 2.20 -15.18
C ILE A 81 -14.16 3.62 -14.97
N LEU A 82 -13.70 4.25 -16.05
CA LEU A 82 -13.43 5.69 -16.08
C LEU A 82 -14.56 6.40 -16.84
N ALA A 83 -15.08 7.49 -16.27
CA ALA A 83 -16.02 8.38 -16.92
C ALA A 83 -15.62 9.84 -16.69
N TYR A 84 -15.86 10.71 -17.67
CA TYR A 84 -15.63 12.15 -17.58
C TYR A 84 -16.94 12.90 -17.75
N ASN A 85 -17.12 13.98 -17.00
CA ASN A 85 -18.30 14.85 -17.06
C ASN A 85 -17.89 16.24 -17.59
N GLU A 86 -18.15 16.50 -18.87
CA GLU A 86 -17.82 17.78 -19.52
C GLU A 86 -18.55 18.98 -18.93
N ASP A 87 -19.73 18.79 -18.31
CA ASP A 87 -20.53 19.88 -17.73
C ASP A 87 -20.00 20.38 -16.37
N SER A 88 -19.17 19.59 -15.68
CA SER A 88 -18.63 19.89 -14.34
C SER A 88 -17.11 19.72 -14.21
N ASN A 89 -16.41 19.32 -15.28
CA ASN A 89 -14.98 19.02 -15.30
C ASN A 89 -14.57 17.89 -14.30
N GLU A 90 -15.47 16.92 -14.04
CA GLU A 90 -15.23 15.84 -13.08
C GLU A 90 -14.77 14.53 -13.76
N VAL A 91 -13.83 13.81 -13.14
CA VAL A 91 -13.47 12.42 -13.50
C VAL A 91 -13.95 11.45 -12.43
N ALA A 92 -14.71 10.43 -12.84
CA ALA A 92 -15.19 9.36 -11.97
C ALA A 92 -14.43 8.05 -12.19
N LEU A 93 -14.04 7.40 -11.09
CA LEU A 93 -13.49 6.04 -11.05
C LEU A 93 -14.48 5.13 -10.30
N ILE A 94 -15.14 4.23 -11.04
CA ILE A 94 -16.15 3.30 -10.48
C ILE A 94 -15.51 1.91 -10.30
N PRO A 95 -15.29 1.41 -9.07
CA PRO A 95 -14.50 0.19 -8.86
C PRO A 95 -15.25 -1.10 -9.21
N LEU A 96 -14.59 -2.00 -9.97
CA LEU A 96 -15.13 -3.29 -10.41
C LEU A 96 -14.41 -4.47 -9.74
N SER A 97 -15.19 -5.44 -9.25
CA SER A 97 -14.68 -6.70 -8.67
C SER A 97 -14.12 -7.70 -9.70
N ALA A 98 -14.13 -7.36 -10.99
CA ALA A 98 -13.57 -8.16 -12.07
C ALA A 98 -13.11 -7.26 -13.24
N ASP A 99 -12.13 -7.71 -14.02
CA ASP A 99 -11.75 -7.07 -15.28
C ASP A 99 -12.68 -7.53 -16.43
N TYR A 100 -12.97 -6.64 -17.39
CA TYR A 100 -13.92 -6.89 -18.49
C TYR A 100 -13.38 -6.34 -19.81
N ASP A 101 -13.54 -7.11 -20.90
CA ASP A 101 -13.13 -6.72 -22.26
C ASP A 101 -14.05 -5.62 -22.83
N ARG A 102 -13.80 -4.37 -22.44
CA ARG A 102 -14.53 -3.15 -22.79
C ARG A 102 -13.60 -1.94 -22.85
N GLY A 103 -13.86 -1.01 -23.77
CA GLY A 103 -13.01 0.19 -23.95
C GLY A 103 -13.10 1.23 -22.82
N ASP A 104 -14.15 1.17 -21.99
CA ASP A 104 -14.35 2.03 -20.82
C ASP A 104 -13.87 1.39 -19.50
N VAL A 105 -13.33 0.17 -19.54
CA VAL A 105 -12.83 -0.57 -18.38
C VAL A 105 -11.30 -0.63 -18.39
N TYR A 106 -10.69 -0.36 -17.23
CA TYR A 106 -9.24 -0.24 -17.07
C TYR A 106 -8.77 -1.06 -15.86
N SER A 107 -7.94 -2.08 -16.06
CA SER A 107 -7.46 -2.92 -14.95
C SER A 107 -6.52 -2.18 -13.99
N LEU A 108 -6.66 -2.49 -12.70
CA LEU A 108 -5.82 -2.04 -11.60
C LEU A 108 -4.51 -2.84 -11.59
N LYS A 109 -3.45 -2.30 -12.19
CA LYS A 109 -2.12 -2.95 -12.20
C LYS A 109 -1.39 -2.64 -10.90
N ARG A 110 -1.10 -3.67 -10.11
CA ARG A 110 -0.44 -3.55 -8.80
C ARG A 110 1.01 -4.03 -8.89
N SER A 111 1.94 -3.27 -8.32
CA SER A 111 3.37 -3.65 -8.18
C SER A 111 3.96 -2.96 -6.95
N ASP A 112 4.65 -3.71 -6.10
CA ASP A 112 5.53 -3.19 -5.04
C ASP A 112 4.88 -2.11 -4.13
N GLY A 113 3.64 -2.36 -3.70
CA GLY A 113 2.86 -1.43 -2.85
C GLY A 113 2.22 -0.25 -3.60
N SER A 114 2.34 -0.18 -4.92
CA SER A 114 1.71 0.83 -5.77
C SER A 114 0.63 0.25 -6.68
N THR A 115 -0.38 1.06 -7.02
CA THR A 115 -1.42 0.73 -8.00
C THR A 115 -1.42 1.77 -9.11
N VAL A 116 -1.52 1.32 -10.37
CA VAL A 116 -1.50 2.16 -11.57
C VAL A 116 -2.62 1.72 -12.53
N ILE A 117 -3.31 2.70 -13.10
CA ILE A 117 -4.38 2.52 -14.09
C ILE A 117 -3.90 3.16 -15.40
N ALA A 118 -3.81 2.36 -16.47
CA ALA A 118 -3.23 2.77 -17.74
C ALA A 118 -4.26 3.48 -18.65
N ALA A 119 -4.55 4.74 -18.35
CA ALA A 119 -5.69 5.50 -18.88
C ALA A 119 -5.40 6.29 -20.20
N THR A 120 -4.39 5.90 -20.97
CA THR A 120 -3.88 6.67 -22.14
C THR A 120 -4.90 6.88 -23.28
N GLY A 121 -5.98 6.11 -23.33
CA GLY A 121 -7.11 6.35 -24.23
C GLY A 121 -7.97 7.51 -23.73
N PHE A 122 -8.60 7.33 -22.57
CA PHE A 122 -9.41 8.32 -21.85
C PHE A 122 -8.76 9.73 -21.80
N PHE A 123 -7.48 9.82 -21.42
CA PHE A 123 -6.74 11.09 -21.36
C PHE A 123 -6.60 11.84 -22.70
N LYS A 124 -6.77 11.14 -23.83
CA LYS A 124 -6.69 11.71 -25.19
C LYS A 124 -8.06 11.91 -25.83
N GLU A 125 -9.09 11.23 -25.34
CA GLU A 125 -10.47 11.42 -25.77
C GLU A 125 -11.10 12.66 -25.09
N HIS A 126 -10.56 13.07 -23.94
CA HIS A 126 -11.06 14.18 -23.12
C HIS A 126 -10.01 15.28 -22.87
N ASP A 127 -8.89 15.28 -23.61
CA ASP A 127 -7.78 16.25 -23.53
C ASP A 127 -7.13 16.44 -22.13
N LEU A 128 -7.35 15.52 -21.19
CA LEU A 128 -6.87 15.54 -19.78
C LEU A 128 -5.34 15.33 -19.60
N SER A 129 -4.53 15.70 -20.58
CA SER A 129 -3.09 15.47 -20.58
C SER A 129 -2.33 16.54 -19.79
N VAL A 130 -1.67 16.12 -18.71
CA VAL A 130 -0.96 17.03 -17.77
C VAL A 130 0.54 17.16 -18.08
N ASP A 131 1.07 18.39 -18.05
CA ASP A 131 2.50 18.69 -18.26
C ASP A 131 3.40 18.22 -17.09
N GLN A 132 2.83 18.11 -15.90
CA GLN A 132 3.49 17.67 -14.66
C GLN A 132 2.58 16.69 -13.93
N THR A 133 3.10 15.92 -12.96
CA THR A 133 2.23 15.05 -12.16
C THR A 133 1.43 15.90 -11.17
N VAL A 134 0.11 15.82 -11.23
CA VAL A 134 -0.81 16.55 -10.34
C VAL A 134 -1.55 15.55 -9.47
N ARG A 135 -1.74 15.87 -8.19
CA ARG A 135 -2.51 15.05 -7.24
C ARG A 135 -3.79 15.76 -6.87
N TYR A 136 -4.92 15.09 -7.05
CA TYR A 136 -6.22 15.59 -6.64
C TYR A 136 -6.76 14.77 -5.46
N SER A 137 -7.56 15.43 -4.63
CA SER A 137 -8.33 14.82 -3.54
C SER A 137 -9.56 14.13 -4.17
N PRO A 138 -9.74 12.80 -4.09
CA PRO A 138 -10.98 12.19 -4.52
C PRO A 138 -12.04 12.31 -3.41
N GLU A 139 -13.32 12.48 -3.79
CA GLU A 139 -14.45 12.30 -2.88
C GLU A 139 -15.22 11.02 -3.23
N TRP A 140 -15.66 10.26 -2.23
CA TRP A 140 -16.51 9.08 -2.47
C TRP A 140 -17.98 9.46 -2.66
N ASN A 141 -18.48 9.26 -3.87
CA ASN A 141 -19.89 9.45 -4.22
C ASN A 141 -20.63 8.10 -4.17
N GLY A 142 -21.56 7.95 -3.21
CA GLY A 142 -22.37 6.73 -3.05
C GLY A 142 -23.57 6.62 -4.00
N ASP A 143 -23.96 7.70 -4.67
CA ASP A 143 -25.12 7.73 -5.59
C ASP A 143 -24.72 7.51 -7.07
N ILE A 144 -23.42 7.62 -7.40
CA ILE A 144 -22.92 7.48 -8.78
C ILE A 144 -23.18 6.07 -9.34
N GLY A 145 -23.69 5.99 -10.57
CA GLY A 145 -24.13 4.73 -11.19
C GLY A 145 -25.44 4.13 -10.60
N GLY A 146 -25.98 4.72 -9.53
CA GLY A 146 -27.17 4.25 -8.83
C GLY A 146 -27.02 2.83 -8.29
N SER A 147 -28.15 2.13 -8.10
CA SER A 147 -28.21 0.80 -7.46
C SER A 147 -27.52 -0.36 -8.21
N ASN A 148 -26.71 -0.09 -9.23
CA ASN A 148 -25.94 -1.06 -10.00
C ASN A 148 -24.51 -1.25 -9.46
N VAL A 149 -23.99 -0.26 -8.73
CA VAL A 149 -22.63 -0.20 -8.18
C VAL A 149 -22.68 0.33 -6.74
N PRO A 150 -21.66 0.10 -5.88
CA PRO A 150 -21.67 0.59 -4.50
C PRO A 150 -21.39 2.09 -4.35
N GLY A 151 -21.05 2.76 -5.45
CA GLY A 151 -20.52 4.13 -5.51
C GLY A 151 -19.24 4.19 -6.34
N GLY A 152 -18.53 5.32 -6.27
CA GLY A 152 -17.26 5.53 -6.95
C GLY A 152 -16.56 6.80 -6.48
N LEU A 153 -15.28 6.92 -6.81
CA LEU A 153 -14.46 8.09 -6.48
C LEU A 153 -14.66 9.14 -7.57
N VAL A 154 -15.03 10.36 -7.18
CA VAL A 154 -15.15 11.53 -8.06
C VAL A 154 -13.97 12.45 -7.80
N ILE A 155 -13.45 13.07 -8.86
CA ILE A 155 -12.34 14.01 -8.83
C ILE A 155 -12.78 15.26 -9.58
N ASP A 156 -12.92 16.37 -8.86
CA ASP A 156 -13.05 17.70 -9.44
C ASP A 156 -11.69 18.15 -10.01
N LEU A 157 -11.64 18.55 -11.28
CA LEU A 157 -10.42 19.05 -11.93
C LEU A 157 -10.32 20.58 -11.93
N ASP A 158 -11.35 21.31 -11.47
CA ASP A 158 -11.30 22.74 -11.17
C ASP A 158 -10.72 23.01 -9.75
N GLU A 159 -10.54 21.99 -8.89
CA GLU A 159 -9.77 22.10 -7.64
C GLU A 159 -8.25 22.27 -7.92
N ASP A 160 -7.59 23.15 -7.15
CA ASP A 160 -6.14 23.40 -7.15
C ASP A 160 -5.33 22.15 -6.71
N GLY A 161 -5.17 21.18 -7.61
CA GLY A 161 -4.43 19.93 -7.36
C GLY A 161 -2.95 20.14 -7.03
N GLU A 162 -2.40 19.34 -6.11
CA GLU A 162 -1.01 19.42 -5.68
C GLU A 162 -0.06 18.96 -6.81
N VAL A 163 0.59 19.92 -7.46
CA VAL A 163 1.66 19.67 -8.43
C VAL A 163 2.86 19.00 -7.75
N TYR A 164 3.11 17.74 -8.07
CA TYR A 164 4.22 16.97 -7.53
C TYR A 164 5.53 17.29 -8.26
N ALA A 165 6.17 18.37 -7.82
CA ALA A 165 7.56 18.65 -8.15
C ALA A 165 8.48 17.60 -7.50
N ALA A 166 8.85 16.57 -8.26
CA ALA A 166 9.92 15.65 -7.86
C ALA A 166 11.20 16.47 -7.60
N ALA A 167 11.76 16.36 -6.40
CA ALA A 167 12.83 17.24 -5.94
C ALA A 167 14.05 17.18 -6.87
N SER A 168 14.32 18.28 -7.58
CA SER A 168 15.49 18.42 -8.44
C SER A 168 16.76 18.08 -7.65
N PRO A 169 17.64 17.20 -8.17
CA PRO A 169 18.92 16.96 -7.52
C PRO A 169 19.75 18.24 -7.59
N SER A 170 19.83 18.96 -6.46
CA SER A 170 20.61 20.19 -6.33
C SER A 170 22.06 19.91 -6.70
N GLY A 171 22.46 20.35 -7.90
CA GLY A 171 23.78 20.07 -8.45
C GLY A 171 24.88 20.66 -7.57
N SER A 172 25.83 19.82 -7.16
CA SER A 172 26.97 20.23 -6.35
C SER A 172 27.81 21.29 -7.07
N THR A 173 27.76 22.54 -6.59
CA THR A 173 28.72 23.57 -6.99
C THR A 173 30.04 23.37 -6.22
N ASP A 174 30.86 22.47 -6.72
CA ASP A 174 32.27 22.32 -6.33
C ASP A 174 33.13 23.15 -7.31
N GLU A 175 33.29 24.45 -7.01
CA GLU A 175 34.19 25.34 -7.77
C GLU A 175 35.65 24.99 -7.45
N SER A 176 36.50 24.96 -8.49
CA SER A 176 37.90 24.46 -8.45
C SER A 176 38.95 25.53 -8.16
#